data_AF-A0A9J6FPI3-F1
#
_entry.id   AF-A0A9J6FPI3-F1
#
_cell.length_a   1.000
_cell.length_b   1.000
_cell.length_c   1.000
_cell.angle_alpha   90.00
_cell.angle_beta   90.00
_cell.angle_gamma   90.00
#
_symmetry.space_group_name_H-M   'P 1'
#
loop_
_entity.id
_entity.type
_entity.pdbx_description
1 polymer ?
#
loop_
_entity_poly.entity_id
_entity_poly.type
_entity_poly.pdbx_seq_one_letter_code
_entity_poly.pdbx_strand_id
1 'polypeptide(L)'
;MYAAPAKKAILKDTTWLRIKDCTLVGDAGGQERLQGWAEAKGVLGELQVGFWPRRRLEYNLFVLTQCIEVAQQARSPLYVAFLDISKAYDCVDQQILWSILQDLGLESNDIALLRALYSGVTAQVEWDGHVTAPVSVSCALRQGCPLSPVLFMLYVAGLTQRLESSGLRYALQHHEEGQLVAWRFPALVYADDFVVLAGSPGQLQQLLDMCGTEMTRLTEAEV
;
A
#
# COMPACT_ATOMS: atom_id res chain seq x y z
N MET A 1 27.89 44.12 8.79
CA MET A 1 27.64 43.78 7.37
C MET A 1 28.34 42.46 7.08
N TYR A 2 27.62 41.35 7.21
CA TYR A 2 28.08 40.03 6.79
C TYR A 2 26.99 39.51 5.85
N ALA A 3 27.32 39.39 4.56
CA ALA A 3 26.44 38.89 3.53
C ALA A 3 26.40 37.35 3.61
N ALA A 4 25.20 36.80 3.73
CA ALA A 4 24.94 35.37 3.67
C ALA A 4 25.13 34.85 2.23
N PRO A 5 25.66 33.63 2.02
CA PRO A 5 25.75 33.04 0.69
C PRO A 5 24.35 32.60 0.22
N ALA A 6 24.10 32.84 -1.07
CA ALA A 6 22.85 32.59 -1.75
C ALA A 6 22.37 31.13 -1.62
N LYS A 7 21.14 30.96 -1.14
CA LYS A 7 20.40 29.71 -1.29
C LYS A 7 20.13 29.50 -2.78
N LYS A 8 20.71 28.44 -3.34
CA LYS A 8 20.43 27.97 -4.71
C LYS A 8 18.95 27.55 -4.74
N ALA A 9 18.12 28.35 -5.37
CA ALA A 9 16.73 28.02 -5.66
C ALA A 9 16.71 26.82 -6.61
N ILE A 10 16.22 25.69 -6.14
CA ILE A 10 15.91 24.53 -6.98
C ILE A 10 14.40 24.63 -7.26
N LEU A 11 14.13 25.16 -8.45
CA LEU A 11 12.92 25.10 -9.28
C LEU A 11 11.62 24.68 -8.55
N LYS A 12 10.81 25.70 -8.19
CA LYS A 12 9.38 25.57 -7.99
C LYS A 12 8.67 25.83 -9.33
N ASP A 13 8.74 24.89 -10.26
CA ASP A 13 7.86 24.92 -11.44
C ASP A 13 6.73 23.93 -11.20
N THR A 14 5.56 24.49 -10.92
CA THR A 14 4.31 23.80 -10.63
C THR A 14 3.79 23.14 -11.90
N THR A 15 4.23 21.91 -12.18
CA THR A 15 3.60 21.04 -13.17
C THR A 15 2.39 20.38 -12.52
N TRP A 16 1.18 20.88 -12.81
CA TRP A 16 -0.05 20.21 -12.36
C TRP A 16 -0.48 19.19 -13.41
N LEU A 17 -0.52 17.91 -13.02
CA LEU A 17 -1.25 16.90 -13.78
C LEU A 17 -2.74 17.12 -13.52
N ARG A 18 -3.42 17.80 -14.44
CA ARG A 18 -4.89 17.88 -14.42
C ARG A 18 -5.44 16.59 -15.04
N ILE A 19 -5.76 15.62 -14.18
CA ILE A 19 -6.67 14.55 -14.56
C ILE A 19 -8.04 15.22 -14.65
N LYS A 20 -8.63 15.28 -15.86
CA LYS A 20 -9.99 15.77 -16.01
C LYS A 20 -10.91 14.83 -15.24
N ASP A 21 -11.47 15.31 -14.14
CA ASP A 21 -12.48 14.61 -13.36
C ASP A 21 -13.66 14.26 -14.29
N CYS A 22 -13.71 12.99 -14.72
CA CYS A 22 -14.94 12.41 -15.21
C CYS A 22 -15.84 12.23 -14.00
N THR A 23 -16.81 13.13 -13.87
CA THR A 23 -17.86 13.14 -12.85
C THR A 23 -18.85 12.01 -13.13
N LEU A 24 -18.41 10.75 -13.05
CA LEU A 24 -19.29 9.59 -13.14
C LEU A 24 -18.91 8.58 -12.06
N VAL A 25 -19.81 8.52 -11.07
CA VAL A 25 -19.92 7.59 -9.94
C VAL A 25 -18.96 7.84 -8.78
N GLY A 26 -19.12 9.00 -8.14
CA GLY A 26 -18.78 9.22 -6.74
C GLY A 26 -19.93 8.80 -5.82
N ASP A 27 -20.20 7.50 -5.71
CA ASP A 27 -21.09 6.99 -4.66
C ASP A 27 -20.26 6.17 -3.67
N ALA A 28 -20.26 6.58 -2.41
CA ALA A 28 -19.71 5.83 -1.28
C ALA A 28 -20.19 4.37 -1.24
N GLY A 29 -21.36 4.07 -1.81
CA GLY A 29 -21.90 2.73 -1.93
C GLY A 29 -21.03 1.76 -2.75
N GLY A 30 -20.25 2.24 -3.72
CA GLY A 30 -19.31 1.38 -4.47
C GLY A 30 -18.14 0.90 -3.60
N GLN A 31 -17.59 1.80 -2.79
CA GLN A 31 -16.51 1.48 -1.85
C GLN A 31 -17.01 0.54 -0.75
N GLU A 32 -18.16 0.83 -0.17
CA GLU A 32 -18.74 0.01 0.90
C GLU A 32 -19.04 -1.42 0.43
N ARG A 33 -19.58 -1.58 -0.79
CA ARG A 33 -19.81 -2.91 -1.39
C ARG A 33 -18.51 -3.69 -1.59
N LEU A 34 -17.46 -3.06 -2.13
CA LEU A 34 -16.19 -3.74 -2.38
C LEU A 34 -15.47 -4.09 -1.08
N GLN A 35 -15.50 -3.21 -0.08
CA GLN A 35 -14.97 -3.48 1.26
C GLN A 35 -15.75 -4.63 1.93
N GLY A 36 -17.08 -4.59 1.92
CA GLY A 36 -17.91 -5.65 2.50
C GLY A 36 -17.68 -7.01 1.84
N TRP A 37 -17.50 -7.06 0.52
CA TRP A 37 -17.11 -8.27 -0.19
C TRP A 37 -15.73 -8.78 0.27
N ALA A 38 -14.74 -7.89 0.33
CA ALA A 38 -13.37 -8.26 0.70
C ALA A 38 -13.26 -8.68 2.19
N GLU A 39 -14.03 -8.08 3.10
CA GLU A 39 -14.19 -8.54 4.48
C GLU A 39 -14.83 -9.93 4.53
N ALA A 40 -15.94 -10.15 3.82
CA ALA A 40 -16.65 -11.42 3.82
C ALA A 40 -15.81 -12.58 3.26
N LYS A 41 -14.92 -12.28 2.31
CA LYS A 41 -13.99 -13.25 1.73
C LYS A 41 -12.67 -13.38 2.50
N GLY A 42 -12.38 -12.49 3.43
CA GLY A 42 -11.12 -12.47 4.18
C GLY A 42 -9.89 -12.29 3.27
N VAL A 43 -10.03 -11.56 2.16
CA VAL A 43 -8.94 -11.40 1.16
C VAL A 43 -7.83 -10.48 1.67
N LEU A 44 -8.16 -9.55 2.56
CA LEU A 44 -7.17 -8.73 3.25
C LEU A 44 -6.87 -9.39 4.60
N GLY A 45 -5.64 -9.90 4.73
CA GLY A 45 -5.12 -10.46 5.98
C GLY A 45 -5.13 -9.47 7.14
N GLU A 46 -4.61 -9.89 8.29
CA GLU A 46 -4.62 -9.07 9.51
C GLU A 46 -3.56 -7.95 9.48
N LEU A 47 -2.58 -8.02 8.57
CA LEU A 47 -1.46 -7.07 8.52
C LEU A 47 -1.83 -5.66 8.03
N GLN A 48 -2.81 -5.53 7.13
CA GLN A 48 -3.16 -4.25 6.49
C GLN A 48 -4.19 -3.50 7.32
N VAL A 49 -3.79 -2.38 7.92
CA VAL A 49 -4.67 -1.55 8.75
C VAL A 49 -5.05 -0.21 8.13
N GLY A 50 -4.42 0.18 7.02
CA GLY A 50 -4.74 1.44 6.33
C GLY A 50 -6.08 1.38 5.60
N PHE A 51 -6.85 2.48 5.61
CA PHE A 51 -8.10 2.65 4.85
C PHE A 51 -9.16 1.54 4.99
N TRP A 52 -9.06 0.70 6.04
CA TRP A 52 -9.95 -0.41 6.30
C TRP A 52 -10.89 -0.11 7.47
N PRO A 53 -12.18 -0.49 7.40
CA PRO A 53 -13.12 -0.24 8.49
C PRO A 53 -12.59 -0.76 9.83
N ARG A 54 -12.67 0.10 10.86
CA ARG A 54 -12.33 -0.21 12.26
C ARG A 54 -10.84 -0.54 12.52
N ARG A 55 -9.97 -0.44 11.52
CA ARG A 55 -8.51 -0.52 11.70
C ARG A 55 -7.94 0.90 11.69
N ARG A 56 -6.99 1.18 12.58
CA ARG A 56 -6.40 2.52 12.69
C ARG A 56 -4.89 2.44 12.84
N LEU A 57 -4.20 3.49 12.41
CA LEU A 57 -2.74 3.60 12.46
C LEU A 57 -2.19 3.44 13.89
N GLU A 58 -2.95 3.89 14.88
CA GLU A 58 -2.63 3.81 16.30
C GLU A 58 -2.34 2.36 16.73
N TYR A 59 -2.95 1.37 16.08
CA TYR A 59 -2.63 -0.04 16.32
C TYR A 59 -1.19 -0.39 15.92
N ASN A 60 -0.78 -0.03 14.70
CA ASN A 60 0.59 -0.27 14.23
C ASN A 60 1.61 0.48 15.10
N LEU A 61 1.30 1.72 15.46
CA LEU A 61 2.15 2.51 16.35
C LEU A 61 2.32 1.82 17.70
N PHE A 62 1.21 1.39 18.31
CA PHE A 62 1.23 0.67 19.58
C PHE A 62 2.06 -0.62 19.49
N VAL A 63 1.81 -1.47 18.48
CA VAL A 63 2.54 -2.73 18.30
C VAL A 63 4.03 -2.48 18.10
N LEU A 64 4.42 -1.50 17.28
CA LEU A 64 5.82 -1.16 17.05
C LEU A 64 6.50 -0.67 18.33
N THR A 65 5.85 0.23 19.09
CA THR A 65 6.38 0.72 20.37
C THR A 65 6.56 -0.43 21.36
N GLN A 66 5.58 -1.34 21.47
CA GLN A 66 5.68 -2.50 22.35
C GLN A 66 6.82 -3.45 21.93
N CYS A 67 7.00 -3.71 20.64
CA CYS A 67 8.14 -4.47 20.13
C CYS A 67 9.48 -3.87 20.57
N ILE A 68 9.62 -2.55 20.48
CA ILE A 68 10.84 -1.85 20.87
C ILE A 68 11.08 -1.95 22.38
N GLU A 69 10.05 -1.66 23.19
CA GLU A 69 10.14 -1.68 24.66
C GLU A 69 10.49 -3.07 25.19
N VAL A 70 9.78 -4.10 24.72
CA VAL A 70 10.02 -5.50 25.11
C VAL A 70 11.41 -5.95 24.67
N ALA A 71 11.83 -5.63 23.44
CA ALA A 71 13.17 -5.99 22.96
C ALA A 71 14.28 -5.38 23.83
N GLN A 72 14.11 -4.12 24.24
CA GLN A 72 15.05 -3.42 25.12
C GLN A 72 15.09 -4.05 26.52
N GLN A 73 13.92 -4.35 27.11
CA GLN A 73 13.83 -4.97 28.43
C GLN A 73 14.44 -6.37 28.44
N ALA A 74 14.13 -7.19 27.43
CA ALA A 74 14.64 -8.55 27.28
C ALA A 74 16.10 -8.60 26.78
N ARG A 75 16.68 -7.45 26.38
CA ARG A 75 17.99 -7.36 25.71
C ARG A 75 18.08 -8.29 24.48
N SER A 76 16.96 -8.45 23.78
CA SER A 76 16.87 -9.27 22.57
C SER A 76 17.03 -8.39 21.34
N PRO A 77 17.63 -8.90 20.25
CA PRO A 77 17.71 -8.17 19.00
C PRO A 77 16.32 -7.94 18.39
N LEU A 78 16.11 -6.71 17.91
CA LEU A 78 14.99 -6.34 17.06
C LEU A 78 15.54 -5.56 15.87
N TYR A 79 15.20 -6.02 14.67
CA TYR A 79 15.53 -5.37 13.42
C TYR A 79 14.25 -4.89 12.76
N VAL A 80 14.25 -3.64 12.30
CA VAL A 80 13.10 -2.98 11.69
C VAL A 80 13.54 -2.37 10.37
N ALA A 81 12.76 -2.60 9.31
CA ALA A 81 12.91 -1.93 8.03
C ALA A 81 11.62 -1.20 7.66
N PHE A 82 11.75 0.07 7.27
CA PHE A 82 10.66 0.88 6.75
C PHE A 82 10.77 0.87 5.22
N LEU A 83 9.72 0.42 4.57
CA LEU A 83 9.60 0.35 3.12
C LEU A 83 8.49 1.27 2.67
N ASP A 84 8.84 2.16 1.75
CA ASP A 84 7.94 3.08 1.07
C ASP A 84 7.85 2.67 -0.39
N ILE A 85 6.63 2.46 -0.90
CA ILE A 85 6.40 2.14 -2.31
C ILE A 85 6.36 3.46 -3.08
N SER A 86 7.44 3.75 -3.80
CA SER A 86 7.53 4.96 -4.61
C SER A 86 6.38 5.05 -5.63
N LYS A 87 5.59 6.13 -5.51
CA LYS A 87 4.44 6.41 -6.39
C LYS A 87 3.43 5.26 -6.44
N ALA A 88 3.10 4.70 -5.28
CA ALA A 88 2.25 3.52 -5.14
C ALA A 88 0.98 3.54 -6.00
N TYR A 89 0.24 4.65 -6.02
CA TYR A 89 -0.97 4.77 -6.85
C TYR A 89 -0.67 4.91 -8.34
N ASP A 90 0.42 5.58 -8.72
CA ASP A 90 0.76 5.84 -10.12
C ASP A 90 1.36 4.62 -10.82
N CYS A 91 1.98 3.71 -10.04
CA CYS A 91 2.65 2.51 -10.53
C CYS A 91 1.74 1.28 -10.63
N VAL A 92 0.44 1.38 -10.29
CA VAL A 92 -0.50 0.25 -10.44
C VAL A 92 -0.78 0.01 -11.92
N ASP A 93 -0.43 -1.19 -12.38
CA ASP A 93 -0.85 -1.68 -13.68
C ASP A 93 -2.31 -2.17 -13.60
N GLN A 94 -3.17 -1.60 -14.44
CA GLN A 94 -4.59 -1.94 -14.41
C GLN A 94 -4.86 -3.38 -14.89
N GLN A 95 -4.09 -3.91 -15.83
CA GLN A 95 -4.28 -5.29 -16.30
C GLN A 95 -3.94 -6.30 -15.20
N ILE A 96 -2.82 -6.09 -14.50
CA ILE A 96 -2.46 -6.88 -13.33
C ILE A 96 -3.55 -6.77 -12.27
N LEU A 97 -4.03 -5.56 -11.98
CA LEU A 97 -5.10 -5.34 -11.00
C LEU A 97 -6.34 -6.16 -11.36
N TRP A 98 -6.78 -6.16 -12.62
CA TRP A 98 -7.95 -6.94 -13.03
C TRP A 98 -7.73 -8.44 -12.90
N SER A 99 -6.53 -8.94 -13.20
CA SER A 99 -6.17 -10.35 -12.99
C SER A 99 -6.22 -10.70 -11.51
N ILE A 100 -5.64 -9.88 -10.64
CA ILE A 100 -5.64 -10.08 -9.19
C ILE A 100 -7.07 -10.12 -8.66
N LEU A 101 -7.94 -9.18 -9.06
CA LEU A 101 -9.33 -9.19 -8.62
C LEU A 101 -10.08 -10.44 -9.06
N GLN A 102 -9.79 -10.95 -10.26
CA GLN A 102 -10.34 -12.20 -10.75
C GLN A 102 -9.86 -13.39 -9.92
N ASP A 103 -8.56 -13.46 -9.61
CA ASP A 103 -7.95 -14.53 -8.80
C ASP A 103 -8.46 -14.52 -7.35
N LEU A 104 -8.76 -13.32 -6.81
CA LEU A 104 -9.42 -13.15 -5.51
C LEU A 104 -10.91 -13.53 -5.53
N GLY A 105 -11.48 -13.79 -6.71
CA GLY A 105 -12.85 -14.27 -6.88
C GLY A 105 -13.91 -13.17 -6.94
N LEU A 106 -13.55 -11.96 -7.37
CA LEU A 106 -14.52 -10.90 -7.65
C LEU A 106 -15.32 -11.26 -8.92
N GLU A 107 -16.64 -11.02 -8.90
CA GLU A 107 -17.50 -11.39 -10.02
C GLU A 107 -17.13 -10.63 -11.30
N SER A 108 -17.25 -11.30 -12.45
CA SER A 108 -16.90 -10.72 -13.75
C SER A 108 -17.67 -9.42 -14.07
N ASN A 109 -18.90 -9.30 -13.58
CA ASN A 109 -19.72 -8.10 -13.76
C ASN A 109 -19.16 -6.91 -12.97
N ASP A 110 -18.70 -7.13 -11.73
CA ASP A 110 -18.09 -6.08 -10.91
C ASP A 110 -16.74 -5.67 -11.50
N ILE A 111 -15.93 -6.63 -11.99
CA ILE A 111 -14.68 -6.32 -12.70
C ILE A 111 -14.96 -5.52 -13.97
N ALA A 112 -15.98 -5.88 -14.75
CA ALA A 112 -16.36 -5.14 -15.96
C ALA A 112 -16.80 -3.70 -15.63
N LEU A 113 -17.54 -3.51 -14.53
CA LEU A 113 -17.91 -2.18 -14.04
C LEU A 113 -16.68 -1.37 -13.63
N LEU A 114 -15.76 -1.96 -12.87
CA LEU A 114 -14.50 -1.29 -12.49
C LEU A 114 -13.67 -0.93 -13.72
N ARG A 115 -13.56 -1.82 -14.71
CA ARG A 115 -12.89 -1.54 -15.98
C ARG A 115 -13.56 -0.38 -16.73
N ALA A 116 -14.88 -0.36 -16.80
CA ALA A 116 -15.61 0.74 -17.44
C ALA A 116 -15.35 2.07 -16.70
N LEU A 117 -15.34 2.04 -15.36
CA LEU A 117 -15.03 3.21 -14.54
C LEU A 117 -13.63 3.74 -14.81
N TYR A 118 -12.63 2.88 -15.05
CA TYR A 118 -11.24 3.26 -15.31
C TYR A 118 -10.90 3.46 -16.80
N SER A 119 -11.79 3.06 -17.73
CA SER A 119 -11.59 3.20 -19.17
C SER A 119 -11.71 4.66 -19.66
N GLY A 120 -11.03 4.96 -20.77
CA GLY A 120 -11.18 6.25 -21.46
C GLY A 120 -10.59 7.46 -20.74
N VAL A 121 -9.76 7.26 -19.72
CA VAL A 121 -9.10 8.35 -19.00
C VAL A 121 -7.95 8.90 -19.82
N THR A 122 -7.93 10.22 -19.99
CA THR A 122 -6.82 10.94 -20.58
C THR A 122 -6.29 12.00 -19.60
N ALA A 123 -4.97 12.11 -19.50
CA ALA A 123 -4.29 13.18 -18.79
C ALA A 123 -3.81 14.25 -19.76
N GLN A 124 -3.79 15.50 -19.31
CA GLN A 124 -3.16 16.62 -20.00
C GLN A 124 -2.28 17.37 -19.01
N VAL A 125 -1.12 17.83 -19.48
CA VAL A 125 -0.22 18.67 -18.70
C VAL A 125 -0.46 20.13 -19.09
N GLU A 126 -0.65 20.98 -18.10
CA GLU A 126 -0.79 22.43 -18.27
C GLU A 126 0.44 23.13 -17.65
N TRP A 127 1.12 23.96 -18.44
CA TRP A 127 2.27 24.75 -17.99
C TRP A 127 2.30 26.10 -18.73
N ASP A 128 2.39 27.20 -17.99
CA ASP A 128 2.41 28.58 -18.52
C ASP A 128 1.31 28.89 -19.56
N GLY A 129 0.09 28.36 -19.34
CA GLY A 129 -1.05 28.54 -20.24
C GLY A 129 -1.03 27.65 -21.49
N HIS A 130 0.00 26.81 -21.65
CA HIS A 130 0.07 25.79 -22.68
C HIS A 130 -0.49 24.47 -22.15
N VAL A 131 -1.33 23.80 -22.95
CA VAL A 131 -1.93 22.50 -22.62
C VAL A 131 -1.45 21.46 -23.63
N THR A 132 -0.97 20.31 -23.16
CA THR A 132 -0.54 19.21 -24.04
C THR A 132 -1.74 18.53 -24.73
N ALA A 133 -1.46 17.77 -25.79
CA ALA A 133 -2.43 16.81 -26.30
C ALA A 133 -2.84 15.82 -25.19
N PRO A 134 -4.09 15.30 -25.20
CA PRO A 134 -4.51 14.26 -24.27
C PRO A 134 -3.66 13.00 -24.44
N VAL A 135 -3.15 12.49 -23.33
CA VAL A 135 -2.43 11.22 -23.26
C VAL A 135 -3.30 10.21 -22.54
N SER A 136 -3.55 9.05 -23.14
CA SER A 136 -4.30 7.97 -22.49
C SER A 136 -3.57 7.48 -21.25
N VAL A 137 -4.31 7.34 -20.15
CA VAL A 137 -3.79 6.86 -18.86
C VAL A 137 -4.18 5.40 -18.71
N SER A 138 -3.22 4.50 -18.93
CA SER A 138 -3.38 3.04 -18.79
C SER A 138 -2.85 2.49 -17.47
N CYS A 139 -1.93 3.21 -16.83
CA CYS A 139 -1.42 2.95 -15.49
C CYS A 139 -1.98 4.00 -14.53
N ALA A 140 -2.03 3.67 -13.25
CA ALA A 140 -2.48 4.48 -12.14
C ALA A 140 -3.93 4.30 -11.69
N LEU A 141 -4.05 4.31 -10.36
CA LEU A 141 -5.29 4.53 -9.64
C LEU A 141 -5.57 6.04 -9.55
N ARG A 142 -6.85 6.41 -9.55
CA ARG A 142 -7.25 7.82 -9.53
C ARG A 142 -7.03 8.44 -8.16
N GLN A 143 -6.17 9.43 -8.03
CA GLN A 143 -6.04 10.20 -6.79
C GLN A 143 -7.36 10.90 -6.47
N GLY A 144 -7.83 10.81 -5.23
CA GLY A 144 -9.13 11.37 -4.79
C GLY A 144 -10.36 10.50 -5.10
N CYS A 145 -10.21 9.37 -5.80
CA CYS A 145 -11.31 8.41 -5.96
C CYS A 145 -11.46 7.55 -4.70
N PRO A 146 -12.68 7.43 -4.11
CA PRO A 146 -12.92 6.62 -2.92
C PRO A 146 -12.59 5.12 -3.08
N LEU A 147 -12.60 4.62 -4.33
CA LEU A 147 -12.26 3.22 -4.64
C LEU A 147 -10.75 2.96 -4.67
N SER A 148 -9.94 3.98 -4.97
CA SER A 148 -8.49 3.80 -5.18
C SER A 148 -7.78 3.19 -3.98
N PRO A 149 -8.00 3.62 -2.72
CA PRO A 149 -7.35 2.99 -1.58
C PRO A 149 -7.70 1.49 -1.45
N VAL A 150 -8.95 1.12 -1.72
CA VAL A 150 -9.39 -0.29 -1.63
C VAL A 150 -8.79 -1.13 -2.74
N LEU A 151 -8.77 -0.62 -3.96
CA LEU A 151 -8.14 -1.30 -5.10
C LEU A 151 -6.63 -1.48 -4.87
N PHE A 152 -5.95 -0.48 -4.31
CA PHE A 152 -4.54 -0.59 -3.96
C PHE A 152 -4.30 -1.67 -2.91
N MET A 153 -5.12 -1.73 -1.86
CA MET A 153 -5.01 -2.78 -0.85
C MET A 153 -5.19 -4.19 -1.44
N LEU A 154 -6.16 -4.36 -2.34
CA LEU A 154 -6.39 -5.62 -3.03
C LEU A 154 -5.22 -5.97 -3.96
N TYR A 155 -4.61 -4.97 -4.60
CA TYR A 155 -3.43 -5.12 -5.44
C TYR A 155 -2.23 -5.71 -4.68
N VAL A 156 -1.98 -5.21 -3.46
CA VAL A 156 -0.88 -5.68 -2.61
C VAL A 156 -1.26 -6.85 -1.69
N ALA A 157 -2.49 -7.36 -1.77
CA ALA A 157 -2.99 -8.44 -0.90
C ALA A 157 -2.16 -9.73 -1.04
N GLY A 158 -1.68 -10.03 -2.24
CA GLY A 158 -0.79 -11.18 -2.48
C GLY A 158 0.51 -11.08 -1.68
N LEU A 159 1.11 -9.88 -1.57
CA LEU A 159 2.30 -9.67 -0.76
C LEU A 159 2.01 -9.90 0.73
N THR A 160 0.92 -9.31 1.26
CA THR A 160 0.60 -9.43 2.68
C THR A 160 0.33 -10.89 3.05
N GLN A 161 -0.40 -11.63 2.22
CA GLN A 161 -0.65 -13.06 2.40
C GLN A 161 0.64 -13.89 2.35
N ARG A 162 1.57 -13.54 1.44
CA ARG A 162 2.87 -14.21 1.32
C ARG A 162 3.75 -13.97 2.55
N LEU A 163 3.75 -12.75 3.10
CA LEU A 163 4.43 -12.42 4.35
C LEU A 163 3.84 -13.20 5.53
N GLU A 164 2.51 -13.27 5.64
CA GLU A 164 1.83 -14.05 6.68
C GLU A 164 2.16 -15.55 6.59
N SER A 165 2.14 -16.12 5.38
CA SER A 165 2.36 -17.55 5.16
C SER A 165 3.83 -17.98 5.19
N SER A 166 4.79 -17.06 5.08
CA SER A 166 6.23 -17.35 5.12
C SER A 166 6.72 -18.00 6.41
N GLY A 167 5.97 -17.84 7.52
CA GLY A 167 6.39 -18.27 8.85
C GLY A 167 7.50 -17.40 9.48
N LEU A 168 8.06 -16.44 8.75
CA LEU A 168 9.06 -15.49 9.24
C LEU A 168 8.36 -14.36 9.99
N ARG A 169 8.47 -14.34 11.32
CA ARG A 169 7.78 -13.37 12.17
C ARG A 169 8.64 -12.96 13.34
N TYR A 170 8.63 -11.68 13.68
CA TYR A 170 9.14 -11.23 14.98
C TYR A 170 8.19 -11.70 16.08
N ALA A 171 8.74 -12.32 17.12
CA ALA A 171 7.98 -12.83 18.26
C ALA A 171 8.09 -11.86 19.43
N LEU A 172 7.03 -11.07 19.65
CA LEU A 172 6.86 -10.24 20.84
C LEU A 172 6.46 -11.14 22.00
N GLN A 173 7.41 -11.41 22.90
CA GLN A 173 7.16 -12.20 24.10
C GLN A 173 6.62 -11.32 25.23
N HIS A 174 5.54 -11.73 25.88
CA HIS A 174 4.97 -11.06 27.03
C HIS A 174 4.40 -12.07 28.02
N HIS A 175 4.13 -11.62 29.24
CA HIS A 175 3.47 -12.44 30.24
C HIS A 175 1.98 -12.12 30.30
N GLU A 176 1.14 -13.14 30.16
CA GLU A 176 -0.30 -13.07 30.30
C GLU A 176 -0.71 -14.12 31.35
N GLU A 177 -1.39 -13.68 32.42
CA GLU A 177 -1.78 -14.55 33.55
C GLU A 177 -0.63 -15.40 34.14
N GLY A 178 0.60 -14.87 34.10
CA GLY A 178 1.81 -15.56 34.56
C GLY A 178 2.42 -16.55 33.55
N GLN A 179 1.79 -16.77 32.39
CA GLN A 179 2.33 -17.60 31.31
C GLN A 179 3.05 -16.74 30.27
N LEU A 180 4.13 -17.28 29.69
CA LEU A 180 4.85 -16.63 28.60
C LEU A 180 4.11 -16.87 27.29
N VAL A 181 3.58 -15.81 26.69
CA VAL A 181 2.86 -15.82 25.42
C VAL A 181 3.63 -15.02 24.38
N ALA A 182 3.54 -15.40 23.11
CA ALA A 182 4.24 -14.71 22.01
C ALA A 182 3.27 -14.28 20.91
N TRP A 183 3.14 -12.97 20.71
CA TRP A 183 2.49 -12.42 19.53
C TRP A 183 3.50 -12.37 18.38
N ARG A 184 3.05 -12.68 17.16
CA ARG A 184 3.95 -12.87 16.02
C ARG A 184 3.58 -11.96 14.86
N PHE A 185 4.46 -11.03 14.54
CA PHE A 185 4.25 -10.01 13.51
C PHE A 185 5.31 -10.14 12.40
N PRO A 186 4.96 -10.50 11.16
CA PRO A 186 5.89 -10.45 10.02
C PRO A 186 6.13 -9.01 9.55
N ALA A 187 5.07 -8.20 9.53
CA ALA A 187 5.09 -6.80 9.13
C ALA A 187 3.90 -6.05 9.74
N LEU A 188 3.96 -4.73 9.72
CA LEU A 188 2.87 -3.81 10.00
C LEU A 188 2.65 -2.99 8.73
N VAL A 189 1.45 -3.02 8.17
CA VAL A 189 1.18 -2.37 6.88
C VAL A 189 0.12 -1.30 7.05
N TYR A 190 0.39 -0.12 6.53
CA TYR A 190 -0.58 0.97 6.46
C TYR A 190 -0.54 1.56 5.05
N ALA A 191 -1.55 1.22 4.24
CA ALA A 191 -1.58 1.61 2.84
C ALA A 191 -0.31 1.15 2.10
N ASP A 192 0.52 2.08 1.65
CA ASP A 192 1.80 1.90 0.96
C ASP A 192 3.03 1.84 1.90
N ASP A 193 2.87 2.17 3.17
CA ASP A 193 3.91 2.03 4.20
C ASP A 193 3.96 0.60 4.75
N PHE A 194 5.12 -0.06 4.59
CA PHE A 194 5.38 -1.39 5.15
C PHE A 194 6.49 -1.31 6.20
N VAL A 195 6.21 -1.80 7.40
CA VAL A 195 7.20 -1.91 8.48
C VAL A 195 7.47 -3.39 8.73
N VAL A 196 8.64 -3.87 8.31
CA VAL A 196 9.03 -5.28 8.46
C VAL A 196 9.78 -5.47 9.78
N LEU A 197 9.43 -6.51 10.52
CA LEU A 197 9.98 -6.81 11.85
C LEU A 197 10.67 -8.17 11.86
N ALA A 198 11.90 -8.23 12.38
CA ALA A 198 12.66 -9.48 12.47
C ALA A 198 13.53 -9.56 13.73
N GLY A 199 13.76 -10.79 14.23
CA GLY A 199 14.67 -11.05 15.34
C GLY A 199 16.13 -11.27 14.93
N SER A 200 16.40 -11.35 13.62
CA SER A 200 17.75 -11.54 13.09
C SER A 200 17.93 -10.84 11.73
N PRO A 201 19.17 -10.48 11.34
CA PRO A 201 19.44 -9.89 10.02
C PRO A 201 19.06 -10.81 8.87
N GLY A 202 19.29 -12.12 9.01
CA GLY A 202 18.96 -13.11 7.96
C GLY A 202 17.46 -13.19 7.71
N GLN A 203 16.65 -13.20 8.77
CA GLN A 203 15.19 -13.14 8.64
C GLN A 203 14.73 -11.82 8.02
N LEU A 204 15.33 -10.69 8.42
CA LEU A 204 15.00 -9.39 7.83
C LEU A 204 15.28 -9.40 6.32
N GLN A 205 16.45 -9.88 5.91
CA GLN A 205 16.81 -9.95 4.49
C GLN A 205 15.82 -10.81 3.70
N GLN A 206 15.43 -11.97 4.22
CA GLN A 206 14.43 -12.82 3.57
C GLN A 206 13.08 -12.13 3.41
N LEU A 207 12.63 -11.38 4.43
CA LEU A 207 11.40 -10.60 4.34
C LEU A 207 11.52 -9.47 3.31
N LEU A 208 12.67 -8.78 3.26
CA LEU A 208 12.95 -7.75 2.25
C LEU A 208 12.99 -8.31 0.84
N ASP A 209 13.63 -9.46 0.63
CA ASP A 209 13.69 -10.15 -0.67
C ASP A 209 12.29 -10.57 -1.14
N MET A 210 11.42 -10.99 -0.22
CA MET A 210 10.03 -11.28 -0.52
C MET A 210 9.26 -10.04 -0.97
N CYS A 211 9.38 -8.93 -0.24
CA CYS A 211 8.79 -7.64 -0.64
C CYS A 211 9.30 -7.20 -2.01
N GLY A 212 10.62 -7.24 -2.24
CA GLY A 212 11.22 -6.85 -3.52
C GLY A 212 10.73 -7.70 -4.68
N THR A 213 10.72 -9.02 -4.52
CA THR A 213 10.28 -9.95 -5.58
C THR A 213 8.81 -9.72 -5.97
N GLU A 214 7.93 -9.55 -4.99
CA GLU A 214 6.50 -9.32 -5.29
C GLU A 214 6.29 -7.93 -5.91
N MET A 215 7.00 -6.91 -5.45
CA MET A 215 6.90 -5.56 -6.02
C MET A 215 7.41 -5.52 -7.45
N THR A 216 8.51 -6.20 -7.77
CA THR A 216 8.97 -6.35 -9.14
C THR A 216 7.92 -7.03 -10.02
N ARG A 217 7.28 -8.11 -9.52
CA ARG A 217 6.18 -8.79 -10.23
C ARG A 217 4.99 -7.87 -10.49
N LEU A 218 4.67 -6.99 -9.56
CA LEU A 218 3.61 -6.00 -9.69
C LEU A 218 4.00 -4.81 -10.59
N THR A 219 5.25 -4.70 -11.04
CA THR A 219 5.71 -3.62 -11.94
C THR A 219 6.14 -4.10 -13.33
N GLU A 220 6.43 -5.39 -13.51
CA GLU A 220 7.05 -5.92 -14.75
C GLU A 220 6.08 -6.64 -15.71
N ALA A 221 4.76 -6.52 -15.57
CA ALA A 221 3.86 -7.03 -16.63
C ALA A 221 3.82 -6.05 -17.82
N GLU A 222 4.76 -6.28 -18.74
CA GLU A 222 4.86 -5.83 -20.14
C GLU A 222 5.37 -4.39 -20.41
N VAL A 223 6.70 -4.34 -20.65
CA VAL A 223 7.28 -3.64 -21.81
C VAL A 223 6.88 -4.36 -23.09
#